data_AF-A0A356PUI6-F1
#
_entry.id   AF-A0A356PUI6-F1
#
_cell.length_a   1.000
_cell.length_b   1.000
_cell.length_c   1.000
_cell.angle_alpha   90.00
_cell.angle_beta   90.00
_cell.angle_gamma   90.00
#
_symmetry.space_group_name_H-M   'P 1'
#
loop_
_entity.id
_entity.type
_entity.pdbx_description
1 polymer ?
#
loop_
_entity_poly.entity_id
_entity_poly.type
_entity_poly.pdbx_seq_one_letter_code
_entity_poly.pdbx_strand_id
1 'polypeptide(L)'
;MDEKILAELSLDEYIYLTENLEVIEHGGDKNAAAYILARKNSVIKRIVGLVLRNELTQEERDFLLARHISGLNKSEIARKNGASRNYVDRVLLSAEKKLYAYLKYPVMMRFSLICPPESIFDEIKEYL
;
A
#
# COMPACT_ATOMS: atom_id res chain seq x y z
N MET A 1 -2.93 -17.76 -26.99
CA MET A 1 -2.57 -17.65 -25.56
C MET A 1 -1.28 -16.85 -25.56
N ASP A 2 -1.33 -15.57 -25.20
CA ASP A 2 -0.16 -14.69 -25.33
C ASP A 2 0.95 -15.14 -24.39
N GLU A 3 2.11 -15.47 -24.95
CA GLU A 3 3.39 -15.75 -24.28
C GLU A 3 3.98 -14.48 -23.65
N LYS A 4 3.24 -13.80 -22.79
CA LYS A 4 3.72 -12.62 -22.09
C LYS A 4 4.04 -12.91 -20.63
N ILE A 5 5.33 -13.20 -20.45
CA ILE A 5 6.14 -12.98 -19.26
C ILE A 5 5.81 -13.94 -18.09
N LEU A 6 6.40 -15.13 -18.16
CA LEU A 6 6.65 -15.95 -16.97
C LEU A 6 7.97 -15.49 -16.35
N ALA A 7 7.90 -14.44 -15.54
CA ALA A 7 9.04 -14.01 -14.73
C ALA A 7 9.25 -15.03 -13.60
N GLU A 8 10.50 -15.47 -13.40
CA GLU A 8 10.88 -16.19 -12.20
C GLU A 8 10.54 -15.33 -10.97
N LEU A 9 9.94 -15.94 -9.94
CA LEU A 9 9.66 -15.27 -8.68
C LEU A 9 10.96 -14.73 -8.08
N SER A 10 10.95 -13.48 -7.63
CA SER A 10 12.07 -12.95 -6.85
C SER A 10 12.21 -13.71 -5.52
N LEU A 11 13.39 -13.64 -4.90
CA LEU A 11 13.62 -14.25 -3.59
C LEU A 11 12.61 -13.74 -2.55
N ASP A 12 12.30 -12.45 -2.59
CA ASP A 12 11.34 -11.81 -1.69
C ASP A 12 9.92 -12.31 -1.94
N GLU A 13 9.53 -12.50 -3.20
CA GLU A 13 8.22 -13.06 -3.57
C GLU A 13 8.08 -14.52 -3.13
N TYR A 14 9.16 -15.31 -3.23
CA TYR A 14 9.20 -16.69 -2.77
C TYR A 14 9.06 -16.78 -1.24
N ILE A 15 9.86 -16.01 -0.49
CA ILE A 15 9.78 -15.95 0.97
C ILE A 15 8.37 -15.54 1.41
N TYR A 16 7.85 -14.48 0.81
CA TYR A 16 6.54 -13.94 1.12
C TYR A 16 5.37 -14.93 0.88
N LEU A 17 5.47 -15.77 -0.16
CA LEU A 17 4.51 -16.86 -0.40
C LEU A 17 4.60 -17.96 0.64
N THR A 18 5.83 -18.37 1.00
CA THR A 18 6.06 -19.44 1.99
C THR A 18 5.62 -19.07 3.40
N GLU A 19 5.51 -17.78 3.72
CA GLU A 19 5.01 -17.30 5.01
C GLU A 19 3.48 -17.21 5.11
N ASN A 20 2.79 -16.94 3.99
CA ASN A 20 1.37 -16.59 3.97
C ASN A 20 0.46 -17.66 3.34
N LEU A 21 1.04 -18.64 2.64
CA LEU A 21 0.36 -19.79 2.06
C LEU A 21 1.20 -21.03 2.35
N GLU A 22 0.54 -22.20 2.47
CA GLU A 22 1.19 -23.49 2.71
C GLU A 22 2.51 -23.63 1.96
N VAL A 23 3.53 -24.13 2.67
CA VAL A 23 4.89 -24.35 2.19
C VAL A 23 4.83 -24.86 0.75
N ILE A 24 5.24 -24.02 -0.21
CA ILE A 24 5.43 -24.47 -1.58
C ILE A 24 6.65 -25.39 -1.51
N GLU A 25 6.42 -26.71 -1.42
CA GLU A 25 7.48 -27.70 -1.46
C GLU A 25 8.31 -27.51 -2.74
N HIS A 26 9.61 -27.84 -2.69
CA HIS A 26 10.50 -27.81 -3.86
C HIS A 26 9.92 -28.72 -4.97
N GLY A 27 9.18 -28.12 -5.91
CA GLY A 27 8.41 -28.83 -6.94
C GLY A 27 6.99 -28.28 -7.18
N GLY A 28 6.49 -27.36 -6.34
CA GLY A 28 5.17 -26.75 -6.49
C GLY A 28 5.01 -25.90 -7.77
N ASP A 29 3.76 -25.73 -8.21
CA ASP A 29 3.41 -24.97 -9.41
C ASP A 29 3.69 -23.47 -9.22
N LYS A 30 4.87 -23.04 -9.64
CA LYS A 30 5.32 -21.64 -9.63
C LYS A 30 4.36 -20.72 -10.36
N ASN A 31 3.58 -21.22 -11.34
CA ASN A 31 2.62 -20.41 -12.09
C ASN A 31 1.41 -20.05 -11.23
N ALA A 32 0.91 -21.02 -10.45
CA ALA A 32 -0.18 -20.79 -9.50
C ALA A 32 0.25 -19.76 -8.43
N ALA A 33 1.48 -19.89 -7.94
CA ALA A 33 2.06 -18.99 -6.97
C ALA A 33 2.19 -17.54 -7.51
N ALA A 34 2.77 -17.38 -8.70
CA ALA A 34 2.87 -16.09 -9.39
C ALA A 34 1.50 -15.48 -9.69
N TYR A 35 0.53 -16.29 -10.11
CA TYR A 35 -0.86 -15.84 -10.34
C TYR A 35 -1.51 -15.31 -9.06
N ILE A 36 -1.37 -16.03 -7.94
CA ILE A 36 -1.94 -15.61 -6.65
C ILE A 36 -1.32 -14.28 -6.20
N LEU A 37 -0.01 -14.10 -6.33
CA LEU A 37 0.66 -12.84 -6.02
C LEU A 37 0.17 -11.69 -6.90
N ALA A 38 0.18 -11.90 -8.21
CA ALA A 38 -0.30 -10.89 -9.17
C ALA A 38 -1.74 -10.50 -8.86
N ARG A 39 -2.60 -11.48 -8.53
CA ARG A 39 -3.99 -11.25 -8.18
C ARG A 39 -4.13 -10.46 -6.88
N LYS A 40 -3.38 -10.83 -5.84
CA LYS A 40 -3.36 -10.15 -4.54
C LYS A 40 -2.92 -8.70 -4.68
N ASN A 41 -1.80 -8.45 -5.35
CA ASN A 41 -1.29 -7.10 -5.61
C ASN A 41 -2.30 -6.26 -6.42
N SER A 42 -2.93 -6.85 -7.44
CA SER A 42 -3.98 -6.19 -8.22
C SER A 42 -5.20 -5.81 -7.37
N VAL A 43 -5.64 -6.70 -6.48
CA VAL A 43 -6.78 -6.45 -5.58
C VAL A 43 -6.45 -5.35 -4.56
N ILE A 44 -5.28 -5.40 -3.93
CA ILE A 44 -4.84 -4.37 -2.98
C ILE A 44 -4.76 -3.01 -3.67
N LYS A 45 -4.12 -2.92 -4.85
CA LYS A 45 -4.05 -1.69 -5.65
C LYS A 45 -5.44 -1.11 -5.94
N ARG A 46 -6.42 -1.97 -6.27
CA ARG A 46 -7.80 -1.54 -6.51
C ARG A 46 -8.49 -1.03 -5.25
N ILE A 47 -8.33 -1.71 -4.12
CA ILE A 47 -8.91 -1.29 -2.84
C ILE A 47 -8.30 0.05 -2.40
N VAL A 48 -6.98 0.17 -2.41
CA VAL A 48 -6.27 1.42 -2.12
C VAL A 48 -6.79 2.56 -3.00
N GLY A 49 -6.87 2.34 -4.31
CA GLY A 49 -7.39 3.32 -5.25
C GLY A 49 -8.86 3.72 -4.98
N LEU A 50 -9.71 2.79 -4.52
CA LEU A 50 -11.09 3.08 -4.15
C LEU A 50 -11.17 3.92 -2.88
N VAL A 51 -10.42 3.55 -1.84
CA VAL A 51 -10.40 4.30 -0.57
C VAL A 51 -9.91 5.72 -0.81
N LEU A 52 -8.81 5.88 -1.54
CA LEU A 52 -8.28 7.19 -1.89
C LEU A 52 -9.30 8.03 -2.63
N ARG A 53 -10.01 7.46 -3.62
CA ARG A 53 -10.98 8.19 -4.44
C ARG A 53 -12.27 8.56 -3.72
N ASN A 54 -12.80 7.66 -2.89
CA ASN A 54 -14.18 7.73 -2.41
C ASN A 54 -14.28 8.13 -0.93
N GLU A 55 -13.29 7.77 -0.10
CA GLU A 55 -13.36 7.97 1.35
C GLU A 55 -12.64 9.24 1.81
N LEU A 56 -11.63 9.65 1.03
CA LEU A 56 -10.87 10.87 1.29
C LEU A 56 -11.38 12.01 0.43
N THR A 57 -11.55 13.16 1.08
CA THR A 57 -11.76 14.44 0.40
C THR A 57 -10.52 14.79 -0.43
N GLN A 58 -10.71 15.70 -1.40
CA GLN A 58 -9.60 16.16 -2.24
C GLN A 58 -8.47 16.77 -1.39
N GLU A 59 -8.82 17.57 -0.39
CA GLU A 59 -7.85 18.20 0.52
C GLU A 59 -7.08 17.17 1.37
N GLU A 60 -7.78 16.19 1.96
CA GLU A 60 -7.13 15.12 2.72
C GLU A 60 -6.13 14.35 1.84
N ARG A 61 -6.50 14.07 0.59
CA ARG A 61 -5.64 13.38 -0.37
C ARG A 61 -4.41 14.20 -0.73
N ASP A 62 -4.59 15.49 -1.03
CA ASP A 62 -3.49 16.37 -1.42
C ASP A 62 -2.49 16.55 -0.27
N PHE A 63 -2.98 16.64 0.98
CA PHE A 63 -2.10 16.74 2.15
C PHE A 63 -1.37 15.43 2.42
N LEU A 64 -2.04 14.28 2.28
CA LEU A 64 -1.41 12.97 2.40
C LEU A 64 -0.31 12.75 1.36
N LEU A 65 -0.61 13.05 0.08
CA LEU A 65 0.37 12.93 -1.00
C LEU A 65 1.57 13.86 -0.76
N ALA A 66 1.31 15.11 -0.37
CA ALA A 66 2.37 16.06 -0.02
C ALA A 66 3.25 15.53 1.13
N ARG A 67 2.64 14.91 2.15
CA ARG A 67 3.36 14.43 3.34
C ARG A 67 4.16 13.16 3.07
N HIS A 68 3.53 12.16 2.46
CA HIS A 68 4.06 10.81 2.37
C HIS A 68 4.74 10.51 1.04
N ILE A 69 4.35 11.15 -0.07
CA ILE A 69 4.99 10.97 -1.37
C ILE A 69 6.03 12.06 -1.62
N SER A 70 5.66 13.33 -1.44
CA SER A 70 6.58 14.45 -1.68
C SER A 70 7.53 14.73 -0.50
N GLY A 71 7.35 14.06 0.64
CA GLY A 71 8.20 14.21 1.82
C GLY A 71 8.09 15.55 2.55
N LEU A 72 7.09 16.38 2.21
CA LEU A 72 6.94 17.71 2.80
C LEU A 72 6.60 17.60 4.29
N ASN A 73 7.14 18.52 5.10
CA ASN A 73 6.76 18.63 6.49
C ASN A 73 5.44 19.40 6.65
N LYS A 74 4.79 19.27 7.83
CA LYS A 74 3.49 19.90 8.11
C LYS A 74 3.51 21.43 7.93
N SER A 75 4.65 22.08 8.20
CA SER A 75 4.81 23.53 8.05
C SER A 75 4.90 23.95 6.58
N GLU A 76 5.53 23.15 5.72
CA GLU A 76 5.57 23.37 4.27
C GLU A 76 4.20 23.19 3.64
N ILE A 77 3.48 22.14 4.03
CA ILE A 77 2.10 21.92 3.59
C ILE A 77 1.22 23.09 4.01
N ALA A 78 1.35 23.56 5.26
CA ALA A 78 0.61 24.72 5.76
C ALA A 78 0.89 25.98 4.93
N ARG A 79 2.17 26.29 4.67
CA ARG A 79 2.58 27.43 3.84
C ARG A 79 2.03 27.35 2.42
N LYS A 80 2.14 26.18 1.77
CA LYS A 80 1.70 25.98 0.38
C LYS A 80 0.19 26.13 0.21
N ASN A 81 -0.57 25.79 1.24
CA ASN A 81 -2.04 25.81 1.21
C ASN A 81 -2.65 27.03 1.94
N GLY A 82 -1.84 27.99 2.40
CA GLY A 82 -2.33 29.16 3.14
C GLY A 82 -3.06 28.80 4.44
N ALA A 83 -2.76 27.64 5.04
CA ALA A 83 -3.46 27.09 6.19
C ALA A 83 -2.62 27.17 7.46
N SER A 84 -3.26 27.04 8.63
CA SER A 84 -2.52 26.90 9.89
C SER A 84 -1.94 25.48 10.03
N ARG A 85 -0.80 25.36 10.73
CA ARG A 85 -0.20 24.05 11.01
C ARG A 85 -1.15 23.12 11.77
N ASN A 86 -1.95 23.65 12.70
CA ASN A 86 -2.95 22.90 13.45
C ASN A 86 -4.10 22.41 12.57
N TYR A 87 -4.46 23.17 11.53
CA TYR A 87 -5.44 22.72 10.55
C TYR A 87 -4.88 21.54 9.72
N VAL A 88 -3.67 21.69 9.18
CA VAL A 88 -2.98 20.61 8.44
C VAL A 88 -2.87 19.35 9.28
N ASP A 89 -2.52 19.48 10.57
CA ASP A 89 -2.41 18.35 11.48
C ASP A 89 -3.73 17.60 11.66
N ARG A 90 -4.84 18.33 11.83
CA ARG A 90 -6.17 17.74 11.94
C ARG A 90 -6.61 17.04 10.65
N VAL A 91 -6.36 17.64 9.50
CA VAL A 91 -6.70 17.06 8.19
C VAL A 91 -5.90 15.79 7.95
N LEU A 92 -4.58 15.81 8.19
CA LEU A 92 -3.73 14.63 8.09
C LEU A 92 -4.19 13.53 9.05
N LEU A 93 -4.46 13.84 10.31
CA LEU A 93 -4.92 12.85 11.28
C LEU A 93 -6.26 12.21 10.88
N SER A 94 -7.20 12.99 10.34
CA SER A 94 -8.45 12.48 9.79
C SER A 94 -8.20 11.50 8.64
N ALA A 95 -7.36 11.91 7.69
CA ALA A 95 -7.01 11.16 6.50
C ALA A 95 -6.33 9.83 6.86
N GLU A 96 -5.35 9.86 7.78
CA GLU A 96 -4.63 8.69 8.28
C GLU A 96 -5.57 7.71 8.99
N LYS A 97 -6.49 8.20 9.83
CA LYS A 97 -7.50 7.35 10.49
C LYS A 97 -8.40 6.63 9.50
N LYS A 98 -8.88 7.32 8.45
CA LYS A 98 -9.71 6.71 7.40
C LYS A 98 -8.94 5.62 6.67
N LEU A 99 -7.71 5.93 6.24
CA LEU A 99 -6.87 4.93 5.58
C LEU A 99 -6.64 3.72 6.47
N TYR A 100 -6.32 3.93 7.75
CA TYR A 100 -6.14 2.83 8.69
C TYR A 100 -7.42 1.99 8.84
N ALA A 101 -8.59 2.62 8.97
CA ALA A 101 -9.87 1.91 9.11
C ALA A 101 -10.18 0.99 7.92
N TYR A 102 -9.92 1.45 6.69
CA TYR A 102 -10.23 0.69 5.49
C TYR A 102 -9.12 -0.25 5.02
N LEU A 103 -7.85 0.10 5.24
CA LEU A 103 -6.70 -0.58 4.65
C LEU A 103 -5.92 -1.43 5.62
N LYS A 104 -6.15 -1.33 6.95
CA LYS A 104 -5.44 -2.15 7.95
C LYS A 104 -5.42 -3.62 7.57
N TYR A 105 -6.58 -4.25 7.38
CA TYR A 105 -6.62 -5.69 7.10
C TYR A 105 -6.15 -6.06 5.69
N PRO A 106 -6.58 -5.38 4.61
CA PRO A 106 -6.08 -5.67 3.26
C PRO A 106 -4.56 -5.55 3.13
N VAL A 107 -3.97 -4.55 3.79
CA VAL A 107 -2.51 -4.33 3.79
C VAL A 107 -1.83 -5.30 4.75
N MET A 108 -2.40 -5.61 5.92
CA MET A 108 -1.86 -6.62 6.84
C MET A 108 -1.81 -8.02 6.24
N MET A 109 -2.79 -8.38 5.38
CA MET A 109 -2.73 -9.63 4.64
C MET A 109 -1.51 -9.71 3.73
N ARG A 110 -0.86 -8.57 3.44
CA ARG A 110 0.34 -8.47 2.62
C ARG A 110 1.65 -8.40 3.40
N PHE A 111 1.61 -8.48 4.73
CA PHE A 111 2.85 -8.42 5.50
C PHE A 111 3.61 -9.74 5.44
N SER A 112 4.90 -9.61 5.19
CA SER A 112 5.86 -10.64 5.56
C SER A 112 6.07 -10.60 7.08
N LEU A 113 6.19 -11.76 7.71
CA LEU A 113 6.51 -11.84 9.14
C LEU A 113 7.99 -11.55 9.40
N ILE A 114 8.87 -11.78 8.42
CA ILE A 114 10.30 -11.45 8.46
C ILE A 114 10.57 -9.98 8.09
N CYS A 115 9.84 -9.44 7.11
CA CYS A 115 9.98 -8.05 6.65
C CYS A 115 8.69 -7.24 6.83
N PRO A 116 8.23 -6.98 8.06
CA PRO A 116 7.06 -6.16 8.28
C PRO A 116 7.37 -4.69 7.94
N PRO A 117 6.48 -3.99 7.23
CA PRO A 117 6.65 -2.56 6.99
C PRO A 117 6.43 -1.76 8.27
N GLU A 118 7.21 -0.69 8.43
CA GLU A 118 7.12 0.20 9.59
C GLU A 118 5.79 0.98 9.62
N SER A 119 5.20 1.23 8.44
CA SER A 119 3.95 1.96 8.29
C SER A 119 3.09 1.43 7.15
N ILE A 120 1.76 1.45 7.34
CA ILE A 120 0.78 1.22 6.25
C ILE A 120 1.01 2.20 5.08
N PHE A 121 1.55 3.39 5.34
CA PHE A 121 1.89 4.33 4.27
C PHE A 121 3.04 3.86 3.41
N ASP A 122 4.02 3.15 3.97
CA ASP A 122 5.15 2.66 3.17
C ASP A 122 4.69 1.61 2.15
N GLU A 123 3.70 0.80 2.50
CA GLU A 123 3.02 -0.10 1.55
C GLU A 123 2.13 0.63 0.55
N ILE A 124 1.36 1.61 1.01
CA ILE A 124 0.44 2.32 0.11
C ILE A 124 1.21 3.15 -0.92
N LYS A 125 2.45 3.58 -0.63
CA LYS A 125 3.30 4.35 -1.55
C LYS A 125 3.48 3.68 -2.91
N GLU A 126 3.60 2.36 -2.99
CA GLU A 126 3.78 1.69 -4.28
C GLU A 126 2.50 1.65 -5.13
N TYR A 127 1.35 1.95 -4.50
CA TYR A 127 0.03 1.95 -5.12
C TYR A 127 -0.51 3.36 -5.39
N LEU A 128 0.17 4.39 -4.86
CA LEU A 128 -0.09 5.82 -5.08
C LEU A 128 0.60 6.32 -6.35
#